data_AF-A0A5A7TTZ8-F1
#
_entry.id   AF-A0A5A7TTZ8-F1
#
_cell.length_a   1.000
_cell.length_b   1.000
_cell.length_c   1.000
_cell.angle_alpha   90.00
_cell.angle_beta   90.00
_cell.angle_gamma   90.00
#
_symmetry.space_group_name_H-M   'P 1'
#
loop_
_entity.id
_entity.type
_entity.pdbx_description
1 polymer ?
#
loop_
_entity_poly.entity_id
_entity_poly.type
_entity_poly.pdbx_seq_one_letter_code
_entity_poly.pdbx_strand_id
1 'polypeptide(L)'
;MGKTKKKYQIVGRYRPALALANDNHVRQEFFCILREMPKLTSLDRALLQRHLLSHMDDMQGFIQMPDDERESFCRVILRDISR
;
A
#
# COMPACT_ATOMS: atom_id res chain seq x y z
N MET A 1 32.13 5.11 -40.92
CA MET A 1 32.35 3.93 -40.05
C MET A 1 32.61 4.43 -38.64
N GLY A 2 31.87 4.16 -37.58
CA GLY A 2 30.61 3.47 -37.37
C GLY A 2 30.11 3.93 -35.99
N LYS A 3 28.84 4.34 -35.90
CA LYS A 3 28.19 4.56 -34.61
C LYS A 3 27.85 3.20 -34.03
N THR A 4 28.24 2.90 -32.79
CA THR A 4 27.49 1.92 -31.98
C THR A 4 27.43 2.39 -30.52
N LYS A 5 26.27 2.99 -30.23
CA LYS A 5 25.72 3.21 -28.89
C LYS A 5 25.78 1.87 -28.12
N LYS A 6 26.45 1.83 -26.97
CA LYS A 6 26.22 0.76 -26.00
C LYS A 6 24.81 0.94 -25.46
N LYS A 7 23.92 0.02 -25.86
CA LYS A 7 22.52 -0.05 -25.46
C LYS A 7 22.46 -0.26 -23.95
N TYR A 8 21.74 0.61 -23.26
CA TYR A 8 21.28 0.33 -21.90
C TYR A 8 20.42 -0.93 -21.95
N GLN A 9 20.92 -2.02 -21.36
CA GLN A 9 20.15 -3.23 -21.17
C GLN A 9 20.25 -3.63 -19.70
N ILE A 10 19.37 -3.03 -18.90
CA ILE A 10 18.98 -3.59 -17.60
C ILE A 10 17.45 -3.62 -17.62
N VAL A 11 16.91 -4.57 -18.37
CA VAL A 11 15.51 -4.98 -18.24
C VAL A 11 15.53 -6.19 -17.31
N GLY A 12 14.90 -6.05 -16.14
CA GLY A 12 14.41 -7.17 -15.35
C GLY A 12 15.44 -7.96 -14.54
N ARG A 13 16.04 -7.38 -13.49
CA ARG A 13 16.37 -8.16 -12.29
C ARG A 13 15.32 -7.86 -11.22
N TYR A 14 14.10 -8.36 -11.42
CA TYR A 14 13.12 -8.48 -10.34
C TYR A 14 13.69 -9.50 -9.34
N ARG A 15 14.17 -9.03 -8.19
CA ARG A 15 14.70 -9.90 -7.13
C ARG A 15 13.57 -10.19 -6.13
N PRO A 16 13.14 -11.46 -5.96
CA PRO A 16 12.06 -11.81 -5.03
C PRO A 16 12.32 -11.33 -3.59
N ALA A 17 13.58 -11.35 -3.13
CA ALA A 17 13.94 -10.84 -1.81
C ALA A 17 13.71 -9.33 -1.65
N LEU A 18 13.88 -8.55 -2.73
CA LEU A 18 13.63 -7.12 -2.73
C LEU A 18 12.12 -6.82 -2.77
N ALA A 19 11.36 -7.58 -3.57
CA ALA A 19 9.91 -7.47 -3.60
C ALA A 19 9.29 -7.81 -2.24
N LEU A 20 9.72 -8.91 -1.60
CA LEU A 20 9.25 -9.28 -0.27
C LEU A 20 9.61 -8.24 0.80
N ALA A 21 10.81 -7.68 0.75
CA ALA A 21 11.22 -6.61 1.67
C ALA A 21 10.36 -5.35 1.48
N ASN A 22 10.06 -4.99 0.23
CA ASN A 22 9.18 -3.89 -0.10
C ASN A 22 7.75 -4.13 0.38
N ASP A 23 7.22 -5.33 0.20
CA ASP A 23 5.87 -5.70 0.65
C ASP A 23 5.77 -5.62 2.18
N ASN A 24 6.80 -6.07 2.89
CA ASN A 24 6.85 -5.97 4.34
C ASN A 24 6.90 -4.51 4.81
N HIS A 25 7.64 -3.67 4.11
CA HIS A 25 7.69 -2.23 4.41
C HIS A 25 6.33 -1.56 4.18
N VAL A 26 5.68 -1.83 3.05
CA VAL A 26 4.32 -1.35 2.74
C VAL A 26 3.33 -1.77 3.82
N ARG A 27 3.36 -3.04 4.25
CA ARG A 27 2.50 -3.51 5.35
C ARG A 27 2.78 -2.75 6.65
N GLN A 28 4.05 -2.54 6.98
CA GLN A 28 4.42 -1.84 8.21
C GLN A 28 3.95 -0.38 8.21
N GLU A 29 4.16 0.34 7.10
CA GLU A 29 3.67 1.73 6.98
C GLU A 29 2.15 1.80 7.05
N PHE A 30 1.45 0.89 6.36
CA PHE A 30 0.01 0.78 6.43
C PHE A 30 -0.49 0.60 7.88
N PHE A 31 0.14 -0.29 8.65
CA PHE A 31 -0.21 -0.48 10.07
C PHE A 31 0.08 0.75 10.93
N CYS A 32 1.19 1.46 10.68
CA CYS A 32 1.52 2.71 11.38
C CYS A 32 0.45 3.78 11.13
N ILE A 33 0.08 4.01 9.86
CA ILE A 33 -0.93 5.01 9.49
C ILE A 33 -2.28 4.69 10.18
N LEU A 34 -2.77 3.45 10.08
CA LEU A 34 -4.02 3.06 10.72
C LEU A 34 -4.01 3.25 12.25
N ARG A 35 -2.86 3.05 12.89
CA ARG A 35 -2.71 3.24 14.33
C ARG A 35 -2.75 4.72 14.71
N GLU A 36 -2.18 5.59 13.88
CA GLU A 36 -2.12 7.03 14.09
C GLU A 36 -3.46 7.72 13.85
N MET A 37 -4.35 7.15 13.03
CA MET A 37 -5.70 7.68 12.81
C MET A 37 -6.55 7.59 14.11
N PRO A 38 -6.84 8.73 14.78
CA PRO A 38 -7.44 8.73 16.11
C PRO A 38 -8.96 8.49 16.08
N LYS A 39 -9.59 8.68 14.90
CA LYS A 39 -11.04 8.52 14.71
C LYS A 39 -11.49 7.09 14.46
N LEU A 40 -10.55 6.17 14.26
CA LEU A 40 -10.84 4.75 14.03
C LEU A 40 -10.84 3.99 15.36
N THR A 41 -11.91 3.24 15.62
CA THR A 41 -11.95 2.29 16.74
C THR A 41 -11.03 1.09 16.48
N SER A 42 -10.78 0.28 17.52
CA SER A 42 -10.07 -0.98 17.34
C SER A 42 -10.76 -1.93 16.36
N LEU A 43 -12.10 -1.94 16.34
CA LEU A 43 -12.90 -2.71 15.40
C LEU A 43 -12.71 -2.19 13.97
N ASP A 44 -12.82 -0.88 13.77
CA ASP A 44 -12.64 -0.26 12.45
C ASP A 44 -11.26 -0.60 11.86
N ARG A 45 -10.21 -0.50 12.69
CA ARG A 45 -8.84 -0.88 12.32
C ARG A 45 -8.76 -2.34 11.88
N ALA A 46 -9.38 -3.26 12.63
CA ALA A 46 -9.39 -4.68 12.28
C ALA A 46 -10.14 -4.96 10.97
N LEU A 47 -11.26 -4.27 10.72
CA LEU A 47 -12.04 -4.39 9.50
C LEU A 47 -11.27 -3.86 8.28
N LEU A 48 -10.67 -2.68 8.40
CA LEU A 48 -9.84 -2.09 7.34
C LEU A 48 -8.61 -2.93 7.04
N GLN A 49 -7.94 -3.45 8.07
CA GLN A 49 -6.83 -4.39 7.91
C GLN A 49 -7.28 -5.64 7.15
N ARG A 50 -8.39 -6.28 7.56
CA ARG A 50 -8.91 -7.47 6.87
C ARG A 50 -9.22 -7.20 5.39
N HIS A 51 -9.74 -6.02 5.08
CA HIS A 51 -10.09 -5.65 3.70
C HIS A 51 -8.84 -5.38 2.85
N LEU A 52 -7.96 -4.49 3.32
CA LEU A 52 -6.82 -3.99 2.53
C LEU A 52 -5.61 -4.94 2.55
N LEU A 53 -5.45 -5.80 3.56
CA LEU A 53 -4.41 -6.85 3.54
C LEU A 53 -4.63 -7.91 2.46
N SER A 54 -5.80 -7.94 1.84
CA SER A 54 -6.09 -8.88 0.74
C SER A 54 -5.28 -8.57 -0.52
N HIS A 55 -4.85 -7.32 -0.72
CA HIS A 55 -4.17 -6.89 -1.94
C HIS A 55 -3.06 -5.87 -1.64
N MET A 56 -1.82 -6.16 -2.07
CA MET A 56 -0.67 -5.28 -1.84
C MET A 56 -0.84 -3.91 -2.51
N ASP A 57 -1.41 -3.87 -3.72
CA ASP A 57 -1.60 -2.60 -4.43
C ASP A 57 -2.63 -1.70 -3.74
N ASP A 58 -3.61 -2.27 -3.02
CA ASP A 58 -4.60 -1.48 -2.28
C ASP A 58 -3.96 -0.80 -1.06
N MET A 59 -3.06 -1.51 -0.37
CA MET A 59 -2.25 -0.89 0.69
C MET A 59 -1.33 0.20 0.15
N GLN A 60 -0.68 -0.05 -0.99
CA GLN A 60 0.21 0.93 -1.59
C GLN A 60 -0.55 2.18 -2.08
N GLY A 61 -1.76 2.01 -2.62
CA GLY A 61 -2.66 3.11 -2.96
C GLY A 61 -3.08 3.90 -1.73
N PHE A 62 -3.42 3.22 -0.64
CA PHE A 62 -3.78 3.86 0.63
C PHE A 62 -2.63 4.67 1.23
N ILE A 63 -1.40 4.15 1.21
CA ILE A 63 -0.21 4.87 1.71
C ILE A 63 0.10 6.11 0.85
N GLN A 64 -0.19 6.09 -0.44
CA GLN A 64 0.06 7.26 -1.30
C GLN A 64 -1.03 8.34 -1.17
N MET A 65 -2.20 7.98 -0.65
CA MET A 65 -3.32 8.90 -0.48
C MET A 65 -2.98 9.99 0.56
N PRO A 66 -3.36 11.26 0.34
CA PRO A 66 -3.26 12.32 1.34
C PRO A 66 -4.05 12.02 2.63
N ASP A 67 -3.60 12.55 3.77
CA ASP A 67 -4.20 12.26 5.08
C ASP A 67 -5.70 12.63 5.17
N ASP A 68 -6.10 13.73 4.52
CA ASP A 68 -7.49 14.19 4.48
C ASP A 68 -8.39 13.28 3.64
N GLU A 69 -7.85 12.70 2.57
CA GLU A 69 -8.56 11.73 1.72
C GLU A 69 -8.67 10.35 2.41
N ARG A 70 -7.61 9.91 3.11
CA ARG A 70 -7.58 8.60 3.79
C ARG A 70 -8.73 8.41 4.76
N GLU A 71 -9.08 9.45 5.51
CA GLU A 71 -10.20 9.39 6.46
C GLU A 71 -11.53 9.15 5.75
N SER A 72 -11.78 9.87 4.65
CA SER A 72 -12.99 9.71 3.84
C SER A 72 -13.05 8.32 3.21
N PHE A 73 -11.92 7.83 2.70
CA PHE A 73 -11.80 6.48 2.14
C PHE A 73 -12.12 5.39 3.16
N CYS A 74 -11.54 5.47 4.37
CA CYS A 74 -11.83 4.55 5.46
C CYS A 74 -13.32 4.50 5.80
N ARG A 75 -14.01 5.66 5.83
CA ARG A 75 -15.46 5.72 6.12
C ARG A 75 -16.29 5.01 5.05
N VAL A 76 -15.91 5.15 3.78
CA VAL A 76 -16.61 4.47 2.67
C VAL A 76 -16.47 2.96 2.80
N ILE A 77 -15.24 2.45 2.99
CA ILE A 77 -15.00 1.01 3.16
C ILE A 77 -15.77 0.46 4.35
N LEU A 78 -15.69 1.11 5.52
CA LEU A 78 -16.38 0.64 6.73
C LEU A 78 -17.90 0.59 6.54
N ARG A 79 -18.47 1.56 5.81
CA ARG A 79 -19.89 1.58 5.47
C ARG A 79 -20.27 0.40 4.58
N ASP A 80 -19.46 0.07 3.59
CA ASP A 80 -19.74 -1.04 2.67
C ASP A 80 -19.56 -2.40 3.33
N ILE A 81 -18.62 -2.54 4.27
CA ILE A 81 -18.46 -3.77 5.08
C ILE A 81 -19.64 -3.98 6.03
N SER A 82 -20.25 -2.90 6.51
CA SER A 82 -21.34 -2.95 7.49
C SER A 82 -22.74 -3.12 6.88
N ARG A 83 -22.83 -3.24 5.54
CA ARG A 83 -24.07 -3.52 4.80
C ARG A 83 -24.27 -5.02 4.61
#